data_AF-A0A6L7T4S8-F1
#
_entry.id   AF-A0A6L7T4S8-F1
#
_cell.length_a   1.000
_cell.length_b   1.000
_cell.length_c   1.000
_cell.angle_alpha   90.00
_cell.angle_beta   90.00
_cell.angle_gamma   90.00
#
_symmetry.space_group_name_H-M   'P 1'
#
loop_
_entity.id
_entity.type
_entity.pdbx_description
1 polymer ?
#
loop_
_entity_poly.entity_id
_entity_poly.type
_entity_poly.pdbx_seq_one_letter_code
_entity_poly.pdbx_strand_id
1 'polypeptide(L)'
;MAIGKRKSTAVEIPDSLPHSEATTAIEPALLQELKGFNSQEQLVLCELIKRTRRDRSVNGPVDELAVVVNGLRDFSTEDEWLFFLKLNEKIAPNLHKEFIGAKKIQLDTMVPTVDKSISEVINSRTSVRDFNGSALSLEKLSTLLGQACGVRGTMFSYNRRDVALRNFPTAGGLQCTELYLVVNGVSDLPQGLYHYNPTQNCLELIEKGNFRWRVINCCPNHEWLSEASVVIFIATDISRLTWKYGAYRSYRLAHLETGVASQNLHLVATALGLGSCMVFGFDDERTDSLLGLDGRREFTTLVVAFGNKVDKGALLRKITSRSDSISTD
;
A
#
# COMPACT_ATOMS: atom_id res chain seq x y z
N MET A 1 -14.86 -40.95 19.26
CA MET A 1 -14.88 -40.81 17.78
C MET A 1 -13.44 -40.61 17.31
N ALA A 2 -12.85 -41.64 16.71
CA ALA A 2 -11.45 -41.63 16.30
C ALA A 2 -11.28 -40.80 15.02
N ILE A 3 -10.39 -39.81 15.05
CA ILE A 3 -10.01 -38.99 13.90
C ILE A 3 -8.96 -39.80 13.12
N GLY A 4 -9.38 -40.38 11.99
CA GLY A 4 -8.49 -41.13 11.11
C GLY A 4 -7.47 -40.22 10.43
N LYS A 5 -6.18 -40.53 10.60
CA LYS A 5 -5.08 -39.93 9.82
C LYS A 5 -5.28 -40.27 8.33
N ARG A 6 -5.60 -39.28 7.49
CA ARG A 6 -5.55 -39.45 6.03
C ARG A 6 -4.08 -39.43 5.58
N LYS A 7 -3.64 -40.52 4.97
CA LYS A 7 -2.34 -40.62 4.29
C LYS A 7 -2.31 -39.61 3.15
N SER A 8 -1.21 -38.86 3.08
CA SER A 8 -0.77 -38.15 1.87
C SER A 8 -0.50 -39.20 0.79
N THR A 9 -1.40 -39.31 -0.17
CA THR A 9 -1.11 -39.94 -1.46
C THR A 9 -0.90 -38.81 -2.45
N ALA A 10 0.33 -38.70 -2.97
CA ALA A 10 0.58 -37.93 -4.18
C ALA A 10 -0.37 -38.45 -5.26
N VAL A 11 -1.22 -37.58 -5.78
CA VAL A 11 -2.15 -37.90 -6.86
C VAL A 11 -1.35 -37.80 -8.15
N GLU A 12 -1.06 -38.95 -8.77
CA GLU A 12 -0.53 -39.01 -10.14
C GLU A 12 -1.61 -38.49 -11.10
N ILE A 13 -1.24 -37.47 -11.88
CA ILE A 13 -2.13 -36.82 -12.85
C ILE A 13 -2.19 -37.73 -14.10
N PRO A 14 -3.37 -38.04 -14.65
CA PRO A 14 -3.50 -39.00 -15.75
C PRO A 14 -2.77 -38.56 -17.04
N ASP A 15 -2.14 -39.53 -17.71
CA ASP A 15 -1.09 -39.35 -18.72
C ASP A 15 -1.54 -38.92 -20.13
N SER A 16 -2.82 -38.67 -20.40
CA SER A 16 -3.19 -38.22 -21.76
C SER A 16 -4.55 -37.54 -21.88
N LEU A 17 -4.52 -36.29 -22.36
CA LEU A 17 -5.64 -35.63 -23.07
C LEU A 17 -5.26 -35.51 -24.57
N PRO A 18 -6.25 -35.50 -25.49
CA PRO A 18 -6.02 -35.74 -26.91
C PRO A 18 -5.14 -34.67 -27.57
N HIS A 19 -4.12 -35.12 -28.29
CA HIS A 19 -3.31 -34.28 -29.17
C HIS A 19 -4.17 -33.70 -30.31
N SER A 20 -4.48 -32.41 -30.27
CA SER A 20 -4.70 -31.61 -31.48
C SER A 20 -4.58 -30.10 -31.18
N GLU A 21 -3.79 -29.38 -31.98
CA GLU A 21 -3.92 -27.93 -32.26
C GLU A 21 -4.13 -26.98 -31.05
N ALA A 22 -3.55 -27.30 -29.89
CA ALA A 22 -3.80 -26.57 -28.65
C ALA A 22 -3.15 -25.17 -28.61
N THR A 23 -2.01 -24.98 -29.28
CA THR A 23 -1.12 -23.82 -29.12
C THR A 23 -1.30 -22.70 -30.15
N THR A 24 -2.01 -22.93 -31.25
CA THR A 24 -2.08 -22.00 -32.40
C THR A 24 -2.97 -20.76 -32.18
N ALA A 25 -3.71 -20.67 -31.07
CA ALA A 25 -4.64 -19.58 -30.77
C ALA A 25 -4.23 -18.71 -29.56
N ILE A 26 -3.00 -18.90 -29.06
CA ILE A 26 -2.50 -18.23 -27.86
C ILE A 26 -1.41 -17.25 -28.27
N GLU A 27 -1.51 -16.02 -27.76
CA GLU A 27 -0.56 -14.98 -28.12
C GLU A 27 0.85 -15.31 -27.59
N PRO A 28 1.91 -14.98 -28.35
CA PRO A 28 3.30 -15.25 -27.95
C PRO A 28 3.68 -14.70 -26.56
N ALA A 29 3.10 -13.57 -26.15
CA ALA A 29 3.30 -12.99 -24.83
C ALA A 29 2.79 -13.91 -23.71
N LEU A 30 1.60 -14.49 -23.89
CA LEU A 30 1.01 -15.44 -22.95
C LEU A 30 1.81 -16.74 -22.90
N LEU A 31 2.33 -17.23 -24.03
CA LEU A 31 3.24 -18.38 -24.08
C LEU A 31 4.54 -18.14 -23.31
N GLN A 32 5.02 -16.90 -23.21
CA GLN A 32 6.21 -16.56 -22.43
C GLN A 32 5.94 -16.65 -20.92
N GLU A 33 4.77 -16.21 -20.45
CA GLU A 33 4.35 -16.35 -19.05
C GLU A 33 4.11 -17.81 -18.65
N LEU A 34 3.75 -18.66 -19.62
CA LEU A 34 3.51 -20.09 -19.43
C LEU A 34 4.81 -20.92 -19.28
N LYS A 35 5.99 -20.37 -19.57
CA LYS A 35 7.28 -21.10 -19.46
C LYS A 35 7.61 -21.59 -18.05
N GLY A 36 6.99 -21.01 -17.02
CA GLY A 36 7.14 -21.44 -15.62
C GLY A 36 6.29 -22.66 -15.23
N PHE A 37 5.57 -23.26 -16.18
CA PHE A 37 4.66 -24.39 -15.98
C PHE A 37 5.12 -25.60 -16.78
N ASN A 38 4.84 -26.80 -16.29
CA ASN A 38 5.15 -28.04 -17.02
C ASN A 38 4.18 -28.23 -18.21
N SER A 39 4.50 -29.15 -19.12
CA SER A 39 3.72 -29.35 -20.37
C SER A 39 2.24 -29.66 -20.13
N GLN A 40 1.91 -30.37 -19.05
CA GLN A 40 0.53 -30.73 -18.71
C GLN A 40 -0.25 -29.52 -18.19
N GLU A 41 0.36 -28.73 -17.31
CA GLU A 41 -0.20 -27.47 -16.79
C GLU A 41 -0.42 -26.45 -17.91
N GLN A 42 0.52 -26.36 -18.85
CA GLN A 42 0.39 -25.51 -20.04
C GLN A 42 -0.82 -25.92 -20.88
N LEU A 43 -1.04 -27.22 -21.12
CA LEU A 43 -2.19 -27.71 -21.88
C LEU A 43 -3.53 -27.40 -21.21
N VAL A 44 -3.64 -27.63 -19.90
CA VAL A 44 -4.85 -27.28 -19.13
C VAL A 44 -5.12 -25.78 -19.20
N LEU A 45 -4.08 -24.95 -19.06
CA LEU A 45 -4.18 -23.50 -19.22
C LEU A 45 -4.67 -23.09 -20.60
N CYS A 46 -4.08 -23.65 -21.66
CA CYS A 46 -4.47 -23.38 -23.03
C CYS A 46 -5.97 -23.66 -23.27
N GLU A 47 -6.47 -24.77 -22.73
CA GLU A 47 -7.87 -25.18 -22.89
C GLU A 47 -8.83 -24.28 -22.09
N LEU A 48 -8.49 -23.96 -20.83
CA LEU A 48 -9.27 -23.04 -20.00
C LEU A 48 -9.35 -21.64 -20.64
N ILE A 49 -8.23 -21.12 -21.15
CA ILE A 49 -8.16 -19.83 -21.84
C ILE A 49 -9.04 -19.83 -23.10
N LYS A 50 -9.04 -20.90 -23.88
CA LYS A 50 -9.90 -21.05 -25.06
C LYS A 50 -11.39 -21.06 -24.69
N ARG A 51 -11.78 -21.78 -23.64
CA ARG A 51 -13.17 -21.82 -23.15
C ARG A 51 -13.63 -20.45 -22.69
N THR A 52 -12.82 -19.75 -21.90
CA THR A 52 -13.14 -18.40 -21.42
C THR A 52 -13.19 -17.35 -22.54
N ARG A 53 -12.36 -17.46 -23.60
CA ARG A 53 -12.45 -16.56 -24.77
C ARG A 53 -13.69 -16.80 -25.64
N ARG A 54 -14.31 -18.00 -25.60
CA ARG A 54 -15.57 -18.28 -26.31
C ARG A 54 -16.77 -17.63 -25.63
N ASP A 55 -16.68 -17.38 -24.32
CA ASP A 55 -17.62 -16.56 -23.56
C ASP A 55 -17.32 -15.07 -23.82
N ARG A 56 -18.15 -14.40 -24.63
CA ARG A 56 -17.96 -13.01 -25.12
C ARG A 56 -18.06 -11.93 -24.03
N SER A 57 -17.99 -12.27 -22.75
CA SER A 57 -18.08 -11.34 -21.62
C SER A 57 -16.75 -10.64 -21.26
N VAL A 58 -15.63 -11.04 -21.85
CA VAL A 58 -14.31 -10.42 -21.63
C VAL A 58 -13.96 -9.46 -22.79
N ASN A 59 -14.13 -8.14 -22.55
CA ASN A 59 -13.70 -7.08 -23.48
C ASN A 59 -12.31 -6.55 -23.09
N GLY A 60 -11.32 -6.66 -23.98
CA GLY A 60 -9.97 -6.07 -23.85
C GLY A 60 -8.87 -6.97 -24.43
N PRO A 61 -7.66 -6.46 -24.70
CA PRO A 61 -6.51 -7.30 -25.07
C PRO A 61 -6.24 -8.31 -23.95
N VAL A 62 -6.21 -9.60 -24.29
CA VAL A 62 -6.30 -10.76 -23.39
C VAL A 62 -4.88 -11.28 -23.11
N ASP A 63 -3.94 -10.36 -22.93
CA ASP A 63 -2.50 -10.63 -23.16
C ASP A 63 -1.73 -10.81 -21.83
N GLU A 64 -2.40 -10.62 -20.69
CA GLU A 64 -1.87 -10.85 -19.33
C GLU A 64 -2.49 -12.12 -18.74
N LEU A 65 -1.70 -13.17 -18.47
CA LEU A 65 -2.16 -14.45 -17.90
C LEU A 65 -2.97 -14.24 -16.63
N ALA A 66 -2.59 -13.25 -15.82
CA ALA A 66 -3.23 -12.96 -14.55
C ALA A 66 -4.71 -12.50 -14.72
N VAL A 67 -5.00 -11.73 -15.78
CA VAL A 67 -6.37 -11.33 -16.15
C VAL A 67 -7.15 -12.54 -16.65
N VAL A 68 -6.53 -13.39 -17.46
CA VAL A 68 -7.19 -14.58 -18.01
C VAL A 68 -7.50 -15.60 -16.92
N VAL A 69 -6.56 -15.85 -16.02
CA VAL A 69 -6.72 -16.76 -14.87
C VAL A 69 -7.84 -16.24 -13.96
N ASN A 70 -7.88 -14.95 -13.62
CA ASN A 70 -8.95 -14.39 -12.80
C ASN A 70 -10.34 -14.38 -13.49
N GLY A 71 -10.37 -14.50 -14.82
CA GLY A 71 -11.57 -14.65 -15.64
C GLY A 71 -12.08 -16.09 -15.78
N LEU A 72 -11.31 -17.10 -15.33
CA LEU A 72 -11.76 -18.50 -15.38
C LEU A 72 -12.96 -18.71 -14.47
N ARG A 73 -14.07 -19.17 -15.06
CA ARG A 73 -15.35 -19.42 -14.36
C ARG A 73 -15.94 -20.79 -14.68
N ASP A 74 -15.50 -21.42 -15.77
CA ASP A 74 -16.04 -22.67 -16.30
C ASP A 74 -15.09 -23.83 -16.01
N PHE A 75 -15.29 -24.48 -14.86
CA PHE A 75 -14.56 -25.67 -14.44
C PHE A 75 -15.48 -26.88 -14.55
N SER A 76 -15.11 -27.84 -15.39
CA SER A 76 -15.89 -29.05 -15.67
C SER A 76 -15.55 -30.20 -14.71
N THR A 77 -14.41 -30.13 -14.01
CA THR A 77 -13.92 -31.19 -13.10
C THR A 77 -13.33 -30.62 -11.81
N GLU A 78 -13.28 -31.45 -10.76
CA GLU A 78 -12.59 -31.11 -9.51
C GLU A 78 -11.09 -30.87 -9.73
N ASP A 79 -10.46 -31.62 -10.64
CA ASP A 79 -9.04 -31.46 -10.98
C ASP A 79 -8.75 -30.11 -11.65
N GLU A 80 -9.62 -29.64 -12.56
CA GLU A 80 -9.50 -28.29 -13.15
C GLU A 80 -9.63 -27.19 -12.08
N TRP A 81 -10.55 -27.36 -11.12
CA TRP A 81 -10.71 -26.44 -10.00
C TRP A 81 -9.48 -26.43 -9.07
N LEU A 82 -8.97 -27.60 -8.68
CA LEU A 82 -7.77 -27.73 -7.85
C LEU A 82 -6.52 -27.18 -8.57
N PHE A 83 -6.41 -27.39 -9.88
CA PHE A 83 -5.36 -26.80 -10.70
C PHE A 83 -5.45 -25.28 -10.70
N PHE A 84 -6.64 -24.70 -10.92
CA PHE A 84 -6.86 -23.26 -10.84
C PHE A 84 -6.47 -22.70 -9.46
N LEU A 85 -6.83 -23.37 -8.37
CA LEU A 85 -6.47 -22.95 -7.02
C LEU A 85 -4.95 -22.91 -6.80
N LYS A 86 -4.22 -23.94 -7.24
CA LYS A 86 -2.75 -23.98 -7.18
C LYS A 86 -2.10 -22.91 -8.05
N LEU A 87 -2.64 -22.72 -9.26
CA LEU A 87 -2.16 -21.71 -10.19
C LEU A 87 -2.34 -20.31 -9.59
N ASN A 88 -3.53 -19.99 -9.12
CA ASN A 88 -3.87 -18.70 -8.51
C ASN A 88 -2.95 -18.41 -7.32
N GLU A 89 -2.72 -19.39 -6.44
CA GLU A 89 -1.76 -19.26 -5.33
C GLU A 89 -0.33 -18.97 -5.82
N LYS A 90 0.14 -19.69 -6.85
CA LYS A 90 1.49 -19.55 -7.43
C LYS A 90 1.73 -18.18 -8.08
N ILE A 91 0.72 -17.62 -8.75
CA ILE A 91 0.84 -16.35 -9.46
C ILE A 91 0.38 -15.13 -8.64
N ALA A 92 -0.25 -15.35 -7.48
CA ALA A 92 -0.73 -14.25 -6.64
C ALA A 92 0.43 -13.39 -6.16
N PRO A 93 0.29 -12.05 -6.18
CA PRO A 93 1.36 -11.13 -5.82
C PRO A 93 1.71 -11.26 -4.34
N ASN A 94 2.96 -10.97 -3.97
CA ASN A 94 3.28 -10.80 -2.55
C ASN A 94 2.58 -9.53 -2.04
N LEU A 95 1.85 -9.65 -0.93
CA LEU A 95 1.13 -8.54 -0.30
C LEU A 95 1.94 -7.90 0.84
N HIS A 96 3.13 -8.45 1.12
CA HIS A 96 4.02 -7.99 2.18
C HIS A 96 5.31 -7.48 1.57
N LYS A 97 5.66 -6.25 1.91
CA LYS A 97 6.96 -5.65 1.64
C LYS A 97 7.76 -5.60 2.93
N GLU A 98 9.02 -6.03 2.85
CA GLU A 98 9.96 -6.02 3.97
C GLU A 98 11.36 -5.71 3.43
N PHE A 99 12.06 -4.81 4.11
CA PHE A 99 13.46 -4.51 3.83
C PHE A 99 14.37 -5.45 4.63
N ILE A 100 14.86 -6.50 3.98
CA ILE A 100 15.71 -7.53 4.62
C ILE A 100 16.97 -6.87 5.20
N GLY A 101 17.22 -7.11 6.49
CA GLY A 101 18.39 -6.57 7.20
C GLY A 101 18.22 -5.13 7.70
N ALA A 102 17.11 -4.45 7.39
CA ALA A 102 16.81 -3.13 7.94
C ALA A 102 16.63 -3.20 9.45
N LYS A 103 17.12 -2.16 10.16
CA LYS A 103 16.85 -2.02 11.59
C LYS A 103 15.36 -1.72 11.76
N LYS A 104 14.67 -2.57 12.53
CA LYS A 104 13.25 -2.39 12.86
C LYS A 104 13.09 -1.63 14.16
N ILE A 105 12.23 -0.61 14.14
CA ILE A 105 11.80 0.15 15.30
C ILE A 105 10.33 -0.23 15.53
N GLN A 106 10.08 -0.98 16.60
CA GLN A 106 8.72 -1.39 16.96
C GLN A 106 7.89 -0.16 17.29
N LEU A 107 6.68 -0.08 16.73
CA LEU A 107 5.70 0.92 17.11
C LEU A 107 4.79 0.38 18.20
N ASP A 108 4.37 1.25 19.12
CA ASP A 108 3.51 0.87 20.24
C ASP A 108 2.19 0.28 19.74
N THR A 109 1.86 -0.92 20.22
CA THR A 109 0.59 -1.60 19.91
C THR A 109 -0.58 -1.04 20.72
N MET A 110 -0.29 -0.40 21.86
CA MET A 110 -1.27 0.31 22.69
C MET A 110 -1.51 1.67 22.07
N VAL A 111 -2.34 1.70 21.04
CA VAL A 111 -2.73 2.94 20.41
C VAL A 111 -3.71 3.69 21.33
N PRO A 112 -3.40 4.91 21.80
CA PRO A 112 -4.34 5.76 22.50
C PRO A 112 -5.67 5.83 21.75
N THR A 113 -6.75 5.73 22.50
CA THR A 113 -8.09 5.94 21.94
C THR A 113 -8.19 7.37 21.44
N VAL A 114 -8.62 7.50 20.20
CA VAL A 114 -8.94 8.78 19.61
C VAL A 114 -10.40 9.09 19.99
N ASP A 115 -10.58 9.73 21.14
CA ASP A 115 -11.89 9.96 21.76
C ASP A 115 -12.62 11.18 21.18
N LYS A 116 -12.64 11.30 19.84
CA LYS A 116 -13.37 12.35 19.13
C LYS A 116 -14.45 11.77 18.25
N SER A 117 -15.60 12.43 18.23
CA SER A 117 -16.69 12.03 17.33
C SER A 117 -16.27 12.25 15.88
N ILE A 118 -16.74 11.38 14.97
CA ILE A 118 -16.46 11.53 13.54
C ILE A 118 -16.92 12.89 12.99
N SER A 119 -18.04 13.41 13.50
CA SER A 119 -18.55 14.74 13.12
C SER A 119 -17.58 15.86 13.52
N GLU A 120 -17.05 15.82 14.74
CA GLU A 120 -16.05 16.78 15.20
C GLU A 120 -14.78 16.73 14.34
N VAL A 121 -14.28 15.52 14.06
CA VAL A 121 -13.06 15.33 13.26
C VAL A 121 -13.26 15.85 11.84
N ILE A 122 -14.35 15.50 11.18
CA ILE A 122 -14.65 15.95 9.80
C ILE A 122 -14.76 17.48 9.76
N ASN A 123 -15.48 18.10 10.70
CA ASN A 123 -15.69 19.55 10.73
C ASN A 123 -14.41 20.32 11.09
N SER A 124 -13.52 19.72 11.88
CA SER A 124 -12.25 20.36 12.30
C SER A 124 -11.12 20.15 11.31
N ARG A 125 -11.26 19.21 10.36
CA ARG A 125 -10.19 18.84 9.43
C ARG A 125 -9.91 19.99 8.47
N THR A 126 -8.67 20.45 8.47
CA THR A 126 -8.16 21.50 7.56
C THR A 126 -6.76 21.12 7.09
N SER A 127 -6.35 21.69 5.94
CA SER A 127 -4.98 21.52 5.45
C SER A 127 -4.07 22.55 6.14
N VAL A 128 -3.06 22.07 6.85
CA VAL A 128 -2.12 22.90 7.62
C VAL A 128 -0.74 22.81 6.99
N ARG A 129 -0.15 23.97 6.69
CA ARG A 129 1.21 24.11 6.14
C ARG A 129 2.17 24.83 7.09
N ASP A 130 1.63 25.52 8.10
CA ASP A 130 2.41 26.23 9.12
C ASP A 130 2.70 25.27 10.28
N PHE A 131 3.86 24.62 10.25
CA PHE A 131 4.33 23.75 11.33
C PHE A 131 5.28 24.50 12.25
N ASN A 132 5.28 24.16 13.54
CA ASN A 132 6.15 24.85 14.51
C ASN A 132 7.54 24.21 14.68
N GLY A 133 7.87 23.19 13.87
CA GLY A 133 9.15 22.47 13.89
C GLY A 133 9.40 21.56 15.09
N SER A 134 8.50 21.53 16.09
CA SER A 134 8.67 20.68 17.27
C SER A 134 8.47 19.20 16.95
N ALA A 135 9.14 18.33 17.72
CA ALA A 135 9.05 16.90 17.54
C ALA A 135 7.65 16.34 17.89
N LEU A 136 7.20 15.32 17.17
CA LEU A 136 6.07 14.48 17.60
C LEU A 136 6.57 13.48 18.66
N SER A 137 5.68 13.01 19.54
CA SER A 137 5.98 11.79 20.31
C SER A 137 5.93 10.58 19.38
N LEU A 138 6.73 9.55 19.68
CA LEU A 138 6.67 8.25 18.99
C LEU A 138 5.26 7.65 19.07
N GLU A 139 4.61 7.78 20.22
CA GLU A 139 3.22 7.38 20.45
C GLU A 139 2.25 8.01 19.44
N LYS A 140 2.36 9.33 19.16
CA LYS A 140 1.51 10.00 18.17
C LYS A 140 1.76 9.47 16.76
N LEU A 141 3.02 9.21 16.38
CA LEU A 141 3.34 8.61 15.09
C LEU A 141 2.81 7.17 14.99
N SER A 142 3.00 6.37 16.04
CA SER A 142 2.45 5.01 16.14
C SER A 142 0.93 5.02 15.97
N THR A 143 0.25 5.93 16.67
CA THR A 143 -1.21 6.09 16.59
C THR A 143 -1.66 6.47 15.19
N LEU A 144 -0.97 7.42 14.56
CA LEU A 144 -1.26 7.88 13.22
C LEU A 144 -1.21 6.72 12.21
N LEU A 145 -0.11 5.96 12.21
CA LEU A 145 0.10 4.87 11.27
C LEU A 145 -0.79 3.66 11.57
N GLY A 146 -0.91 3.28 12.84
CA GLY A 146 -1.70 2.16 13.30
C GLY A 146 -3.20 2.34 13.04
N GLN A 147 -3.78 3.49 13.43
CA GLN A 147 -5.22 3.73 13.24
C GLN A 147 -5.56 3.96 11.76
N ALA A 148 -4.75 4.74 11.03
CA ALA A 148 -5.08 5.06 9.64
C ALA A 148 -4.85 3.88 8.70
N CYS A 149 -3.69 3.25 8.85
CA CYS A 149 -3.12 2.32 7.89
C CYS A 149 -2.48 1.11 8.60
N GLY A 150 -2.98 0.67 9.76
CA GLY A 150 -2.52 -0.55 10.43
C GLY A 150 -3.26 -1.80 9.99
N VAL A 151 -2.93 -2.93 10.61
CA VAL A 151 -3.63 -4.22 10.45
C VAL A 151 -4.54 -4.44 11.65
N ARG A 152 -5.82 -4.76 11.42
CA ARG A 152 -6.83 -5.02 12.46
C ARG A 152 -7.22 -6.50 12.61
N GLY A 153 -6.65 -7.37 11.77
CA GLY A 153 -6.93 -8.80 11.77
C GLY A 153 -6.43 -9.46 10.51
N THR A 154 -6.72 -10.75 10.35
CA THR A 154 -6.40 -11.53 9.16
C THR A 154 -7.64 -12.26 8.65
N MET A 155 -7.63 -12.63 7.37
CA MET A 155 -8.65 -13.50 6.79
C MET A 155 -8.05 -14.49 5.79
N PHE A 156 -8.78 -15.59 5.56
CA PHE A 156 -8.49 -16.51 4.46
C PHE A 156 -8.94 -15.89 3.13
N SER A 157 -8.02 -15.68 2.20
CA SER A 157 -8.33 -15.20 0.84
C SER A 157 -7.21 -15.60 -0.12
N TYR A 158 -7.54 -15.81 -1.39
CA TYR A 158 -6.57 -16.20 -2.43
C TYR A 158 -5.72 -17.43 -2.04
N ASN A 159 -6.34 -18.42 -1.38
CA ASN A 159 -5.68 -19.59 -0.79
C ASN A 159 -4.60 -19.29 0.26
N ARG A 160 -4.53 -18.07 0.77
CA ARG A 160 -3.65 -17.67 1.85
C ARG A 160 -4.45 -17.56 3.14
N ARG A 161 -3.92 -18.13 4.22
CA ARG A 161 -4.59 -18.17 5.54
C ARG A 161 -4.58 -16.83 6.27
N ASP A 162 -3.56 -16.01 6.03
CA ASP A 162 -3.25 -14.86 6.86
C ASP A 162 -3.19 -13.55 6.05
N VAL A 163 -4.17 -13.32 5.17
CA VAL A 163 -4.25 -12.04 4.44
C VAL A 163 -4.63 -10.93 5.41
N ALA A 164 -3.76 -9.93 5.55
CA ALA A 164 -3.95 -8.82 6.48
C ALA A 164 -5.19 -7.97 6.14
N LEU A 165 -5.93 -7.56 7.16
CA LEU A 165 -7.03 -6.62 7.06
C LEU A 165 -6.58 -5.23 7.48
N ARG A 166 -6.56 -4.31 6.53
CA ARG A 166 -6.19 -2.91 6.77
C ARG A 166 -7.33 -2.14 7.44
N ASN A 167 -7.00 -1.02 8.08
CA ASN A 167 -7.96 -0.06 8.61
C ASN A 167 -8.62 0.83 7.54
N PHE A 168 -8.28 0.62 6.26
CA PHE A 168 -8.94 1.21 5.11
C PHE A 168 -9.25 0.13 4.06
N PRO A 169 -10.31 0.29 3.25
CA PRO A 169 -10.61 -0.64 2.17
C PRO A 169 -9.55 -0.57 1.07
N THR A 170 -9.22 -1.74 0.51
CA THR A 170 -8.27 -1.88 -0.61
C THR A 170 -8.92 -2.68 -1.74
N ALA A 171 -8.51 -2.41 -2.98
CA ALA A 171 -9.13 -3.04 -4.14
C ALA A 171 -8.85 -4.55 -4.14
N GLY A 172 -9.90 -5.34 -3.89
CA GLY A 172 -9.79 -6.79 -3.78
C GLY A 172 -8.93 -7.28 -2.62
N GLY A 173 -8.60 -6.45 -1.63
CA GLY A 173 -7.69 -6.86 -0.55
C GLY A 173 -6.23 -6.98 -0.97
N LEU A 174 -5.85 -6.42 -2.13
CA LEU A 174 -4.51 -6.55 -2.74
C LEU A 174 -3.50 -5.51 -2.25
N GLN A 175 -3.94 -4.52 -1.46
CA GLN A 175 -3.09 -3.70 -0.61
C GLN A 175 -1.87 -3.15 -1.34
N CYS A 176 -2.11 -2.39 -2.41
CA CYS A 176 -1.04 -1.84 -3.25
C CYS A 176 -0.32 -0.65 -2.62
N THR A 177 -0.92 -0.04 -1.60
CA THR A 177 -0.39 1.13 -0.90
C THR A 177 0.76 0.79 0.05
N GLU A 178 1.90 1.44 -0.16
CA GLU A 178 3.08 1.44 0.72
C GLU A 178 3.34 2.83 1.30
N LEU A 179 3.82 2.88 2.54
CA LEU A 179 4.13 4.15 3.22
C LEU A 179 5.63 4.26 3.49
N TYR A 180 6.26 5.25 2.86
CA TYR A 180 7.62 5.68 3.15
C TYR A 180 7.60 6.97 3.93
N LEU A 181 8.48 7.11 4.91
CA LEU A 181 8.46 8.22 5.84
C LEU A 181 9.84 8.86 5.90
N VAL A 182 9.90 10.15 5.60
CA VAL A 182 10.99 11.01 6.02
C VAL A 182 10.67 11.53 7.43
N VAL A 183 11.45 11.09 8.40
CA VAL A 183 11.33 11.51 9.80
C VAL A 183 12.29 12.68 10.05
N ASN A 184 11.72 13.86 10.29
CA ASN A 184 12.44 15.10 10.55
C ASN A 184 12.54 15.41 12.05
N GLY A 185 11.55 15.01 12.85
CA GLY A 185 11.50 15.28 14.28
C GLY A 185 10.44 14.43 15.00
N VAL A 186 10.87 13.31 15.57
CA VAL A 186 10.05 12.44 16.42
C VAL A 186 10.90 12.03 17.61
N SER A 187 10.36 12.15 18.83
CA SER A 187 11.07 11.76 20.05
C SER A 187 11.47 10.30 20.01
N ASP A 188 12.69 9.99 20.43
CA ASP A 188 13.26 8.64 20.49
C ASP A 188 13.34 7.88 19.15
N LEU A 189 13.15 8.59 18.03
CA LEU A 189 13.29 8.07 16.69
C LEU A 189 14.34 8.88 15.92
N PRO A 190 15.44 8.27 15.46
CA PRO A 190 16.43 8.97 14.65
C PRO A 190 15.83 9.61 13.40
N GLN A 191 16.42 10.71 12.94
CA GLN A 191 16.09 11.24 11.62
C GLN A 191 16.52 10.25 10.54
N GLY A 192 15.68 10.10 9.51
CA GLY A 192 15.98 9.19 8.41
C GLY A 192 14.80 8.95 7.48
N LEU A 193 15.05 8.12 6.48
CA LEU A 193 14.08 7.52 5.60
C LEU A 193 13.70 6.13 6.13
N TYR A 194 12.41 5.89 6.24
CA TYR A 194 11.82 4.67 6.78
C TYR A 194 10.77 4.11 5.83
N HIS A 195 10.54 2.81 5.91
CA HIS A 195 9.34 2.14 5.39
C HIS A 195 8.49 1.67 6.56
N TYR A 196 7.18 1.87 6.50
CA TYR A 196 6.28 1.34 7.53
C TYR A 196 5.80 -0.06 7.14
N ASN A 197 6.20 -1.04 7.94
CA ASN A 197 5.73 -2.42 7.80
C ASN A 197 4.46 -2.61 8.65
N PRO A 198 3.28 -2.72 8.03
CA PRO A 198 2.04 -2.79 8.77
C PRO A 198 1.78 -4.15 9.42
N THR A 199 2.32 -5.23 8.85
CA THR A 199 2.12 -6.59 9.36
C THR A 199 2.84 -6.78 10.69
N GLN A 200 4.01 -6.19 10.83
CA GLN A 200 4.80 -6.22 12.07
C GLN A 200 4.59 -4.98 12.95
N ASN A 201 3.77 -4.02 12.49
CA ASN A 201 3.57 -2.72 13.12
C ASN A 201 4.90 -2.04 13.51
N CYS A 202 5.82 -1.91 12.57
CA CYS A 202 7.15 -1.36 12.83
C CYS A 202 7.63 -0.45 11.70
N LEU A 203 8.61 0.41 12.01
CA LEU A 203 9.34 1.17 11.02
C LEU A 203 10.65 0.46 10.67
N GLU A 204 10.88 0.24 9.39
CA GLU A 204 12.10 -0.32 8.83
C GLU A 204 13.00 0.85 8.40
N LEU A 205 14.14 1.04 9.08
CA LEU A 205 15.09 2.09 8.74
C LEU A 205 15.81 1.74 7.44
N ILE A 206 15.58 2.55 6.40
CA ILE A 206 16.24 2.42 5.09
C ILE A 206 17.58 3.17 5.14
N GLU A 207 17.54 4.45 5.50
CA GLU A 207 18.72 5.31 5.50
C GLU A 207 18.62 6.34 6.63
N LYS A 208 19.62 6.38 7.51
CA LYS A 208 19.69 7.36 8.61
C LYS A 208 20.26 8.67 8.09
N GLY A 209 19.64 9.80 8.42
CA GLY A 209 20.16 11.11 7.99
C GLY A 209 19.12 12.21 8.02
N ASN A 210 19.54 13.43 7.65
CA ASN A 210 18.65 14.56 7.47
C ASN A 210 18.24 14.68 6.01
N PHE A 211 16.95 14.47 5.74
CA PHE A 211 16.40 14.41 4.38
C PHE A 211 15.64 15.68 3.98
N ARG A 212 15.60 16.73 4.82
CA ARG A 212 14.80 17.93 4.56
C ARG A 212 15.06 18.54 3.18
N TRP A 213 16.32 18.69 2.80
CA TRP A 213 16.68 19.21 1.48
C TRP A 213 16.27 18.28 0.34
N ARG A 214 16.41 16.96 0.50
CA ARG A 214 15.97 15.98 -0.49
C ARG A 214 14.45 16.05 -0.68
N VAL A 215 13.68 16.21 0.39
CA VAL A 215 12.22 16.41 0.33
C VAL A 215 11.86 17.69 -0.41
N ILE A 216 12.50 18.83 -0.09
CA ILE A 216 12.26 20.10 -0.81
C ILE A 216 12.57 19.93 -2.31
N ASN A 217 13.68 19.27 -2.64
CA ASN A 217 14.07 19.04 -4.03
C ASN A 217 13.08 18.17 -4.81
N CYS A 218 12.34 17.29 -4.12
CA CYS A 218 11.26 16.49 -4.71
C CYS A 218 9.95 17.28 -4.84
N CYS A 219 9.73 18.31 -4.02
CA CYS A 219 8.47 19.04 -3.94
C CYS A 219 8.73 20.56 -4.10
N PRO A 220 9.09 21.04 -5.30
CA PRO A 220 9.39 22.45 -5.51
C PRO A 220 8.19 23.36 -5.17
N ASN A 221 8.44 24.54 -4.60
CA ASN A 221 7.43 25.47 -4.07
C ASN A 221 6.64 24.97 -2.84
N HIS A 222 7.16 23.92 -2.17
CA HIS A 222 6.62 23.39 -0.92
C HIS A 222 7.68 23.34 0.18
N GLU A 223 8.47 24.41 0.33
CA GLU A 223 9.59 24.52 1.26
C GLU A 223 9.18 24.28 2.73
N TRP A 224 7.93 24.59 3.07
CA TRP A 224 7.31 24.33 4.37
C TRP A 224 7.29 22.85 4.77
N LEU A 225 7.49 21.92 3.82
CA LEU A 225 7.68 20.49 4.11
C LEU A 225 8.90 20.21 4.99
N SER A 226 9.91 21.09 4.97
CA SER A 226 11.09 20.94 5.83
C SER A 226 10.82 21.20 7.32
N GLU A 227 9.72 21.89 7.62
CA GLU A 227 9.26 22.17 8.99
C GLU A 227 8.31 21.08 9.52
N ALA A 228 7.78 20.23 8.63
CA ALA A 228 6.98 19.08 9.02
C ALA A 228 7.83 18.10 9.83
N SER A 229 7.26 17.58 10.92
CA SER A 229 7.91 16.59 11.77
C SER A 229 8.09 15.25 11.05
N VAL A 230 7.15 14.90 10.18
CA VAL A 230 7.18 13.71 9.32
C VAL A 230 6.57 14.05 7.95
N VAL A 231 7.21 13.58 6.89
CA VAL A 231 6.66 13.63 5.53
C VAL A 231 6.49 12.19 5.04
N ILE A 232 5.27 11.80 4.74
CA ILE A 232 4.91 10.47 4.24
C ILE A 232 4.78 10.53 2.72
N PHE A 233 5.54 9.71 2.03
CA PHE A 233 5.36 9.39 0.62
C PHE A 233 4.53 8.12 0.53
N ILE A 234 3.35 8.24 -0.02
CA ILE A 234 2.49 7.12 -0.35
C ILE A 234 2.91 6.63 -1.73
N ALA A 235 3.35 5.38 -1.80
CA ALA A 235 3.68 4.71 -3.05
C ALA A 235 2.67 3.61 -3.34
N THR A 236 2.61 3.21 -4.61
CA THR A 236 1.78 2.10 -5.07
C THR A 236 2.65 1.06 -5.75
N ASP A 237 2.56 -0.19 -5.31
CA ASP A 237 2.98 -1.36 -6.08
C ASP A 237 1.83 -1.81 -6.98
N ILE A 238 1.81 -1.32 -8.23
CA ILE A 238 0.70 -1.55 -9.16
C ILE A 238 0.62 -3.01 -9.61
N SER A 239 1.72 -3.76 -9.49
CA SER A 239 1.77 -5.18 -9.86
C SER A 239 0.79 -6.03 -9.04
N ARG A 240 0.52 -5.62 -7.79
CA ARG A 240 -0.48 -6.27 -6.94
C ARG A 240 -1.88 -6.17 -7.52
N LEU A 241 -2.20 -5.05 -8.16
CA LEU A 241 -3.51 -4.82 -8.76
C LEU A 241 -3.62 -5.38 -10.19
N THR A 242 -2.59 -5.22 -11.03
CA THR A 242 -2.62 -5.69 -12.42
C THR A 242 -2.86 -7.18 -12.50
N TRP A 243 -2.35 -7.93 -11.52
CA TRP A 243 -2.65 -9.34 -11.35
C TRP A 243 -4.16 -9.68 -11.44
N LYS A 244 -5.04 -8.85 -10.87
CA LYS A 244 -6.49 -9.12 -10.85
C LYS A 244 -7.28 -8.26 -11.82
N TYR A 245 -6.86 -7.02 -12.02
CA TYR A 245 -7.67 -5.98 -12.67
C TYR A 245 -7.11 -5.54 -14.03
N GLY A 246 -5.94 -6.03 -14.44
CA GLY A 246 -5.24 -5.62 -15.66
C GLY A 246 -4.74 -4.17 -15.61
N ALA A 247 -3.83 -3.81 -16.52
CA ALA A 247 -3.14 -2.50 -16.52
C ALA A 247 -4.07 -1.28 -16.34
N TYR A 248 -5.10 -1.16 -17.19
CA TYR A 248 -5.92 0.07 -17.26
C TYR A 248 -6.79 0.32 -16.03
N ARG A 249 -7.35 -0.75 -15.41
CA ARG A 249 -8.21 -0.58 -14.24
C ARG A 249 -7.38 -0.41 -12.97
N SER A 250 -6.24 -1.10 -12.89
CA SER A 250 -5.31 -1.01 -11.76
C SER A 250 -4.83 0.41 -11.51
N TYR A 251 -4.52 1.17 -12.56
CA TYR A 251 -4.11 2.57 -12.40
C TYR A 251 -5.17 3.43 -11.68
N ARG A 252 -6.45 3.27 -12.04
CA ARG A 252 -7.56 3.99 -11.39
C ARG A 252 -7.77 3.53 -9.94
N LEU A 253 -7.67 2.23 -9.70
CA LEU A 253 -7.84 1.64 -8.37
C LEU A 253 -6.71 2.06 -7.41
N ALA A 254 -5.47 2.12 -7.90
CA ALA A 254 -4.31 2.60 -7.14
C ALA A 254 -4.51 4.02 -6.58
N HIS A 255 -5.00 4.94 -7.42
CA HIS A 255 -5.26 6.32 -7.01
C HIS A 255 -6.44 6.43 -6.04
N LEU A 256 -7.49 5.62 -6.22
CA LEU A 256 -8.59 5.54 -5.26
C LEU A 256 -8.11 5.03 -3.90
N GLU A 257 -7.32 3.96 -3.87
CA GLU A 257 -6.77 3.39 -2.63
C GLU A 257 -5.85 4.38 -1.91
N THR A 258 -4.98 5.08 -2.67
CA THR A 258 -4.14 6.18 -2.16
C THR A 258 -4.98 7.28 -1.51
N GLY A 259 -6.07 7.71 -2.17
CA GLY A 259 -6.97 8.75 -1.65
C GLY A 259 -7.70 8.34 -0.37
N VAL A 260 -8.09 7.07 -0.28
CA VAL A 260 -8.73 6.52 0.94
C VAL A 260 -7.71 6.46 2.08
N ALA A 261 -6.51 5.93 1.84
CA ALA A 261 -5.45 5.84 2.85
C ALA A 261 -5.05 7.24 3.36
N SER A 262 -4.88 8.20 2.46
CA SER A 262 -4.49 9.55 2.80
C SER A 262 -5.57 10.31 3.57
N GLN A 263 -6.86 10.10 3.25
CA GLN A 263 -7.96 10.66 4.03
C GLN A 263 -8.02 10.07 5.44
N ASN A 264 -7.81 8.76 5.59
CA ASN A 264 -7.68 8.12 6.90
C ASN A 264 -6.56 8.76 7.72
N LEU A 265 -5.38 8.93 7.14
CA LEU A 265 -4.25 9.61 7.78
C LEU A 265 -4.62 11.05 8.21
N HIS A 266 -5.34 11.79 7.38
CA HIS A 266 -5.81 13.14 7.70
C HIS A 266 -6.79 13.19 8.86
N LEU A 267 -7.74 12.26 8.92
CA LEU A 267 -8.73 12.20 9.99
C LEU A 267 -8.06 11.84 11.33
N VAL A 268 -7.20 10.83 11.34
CA VAL A 268 -6.45 10.44 12.53
C VAL A 268 -5.52 11.58 12.99
N ALA A 269 -4.79 12.22 12.07
CA ALA A 269 -3.96 13.39 12.39
C ALA A 269 -4.79 14.53 12.99
N THR A 270 -5.94 14.86 12.40
CA THR A 270 -6.85 15.89 12.90
C THR A 270 -7.30 15.56 14.33
N ALA A 271 -7.61 14.30 14.58
CA ALA A 271 -8.11 13.87 15.86
C ALA A 271 -7.02 13.84 16.96
N LEU A 272 -5.76 13.58 16.57
CA LEU A 272 -4.56 13.76 17.41
C LEU A 272 -4.14 15.23 17.61
N GLY A 273 -4.89 16.18 17.04
CA GLY A 273 -4.57 17.61 17.08
C GLY A 273 -3.41 18.03 16.18
N LEU A 274 -2.92 17.14 15.31
CA LEU A 274 -1.83 17.41 14.39
C LEU A 274 -2.30 18.22 13.19
N GLY A 275 -1.38 18.99 12.62
CA GLY A 275 -1.52 19.55 11.28
C GLY A 275 -1.15 18.51 10.23
N SER A 276 -1.85 18.54 9.11
CA SER A 276 -1.49 17.74 7.95
C SER A 276 -1.87 18.42 6.64
N CYS A 277 -1.16 18.09 5.56
CA CYS A 277 -1.47 18.57 4.21
C CYS A 277 -1.01 17.58 3.16
N MET A 278 -1.92 17.19 2.25
CA MET A 278 -1.57 16.49 1.02
C MET A 278 -0.89 17.45 0.04
N VAL A 279 0.10 16.94 -0.67
CA VAL A 279 0.87 17.63 -1.71
C VAL A 279 0.80 16.81 -2.98
N PHE A 280 0.19 17.39 -4.00
CA PHE A 280 0.04 16.80 -5.33
C PHE A 280 1.10 17.32 -6.31
N GLY A 281 1.77 18.42 -5.98
CA GLY A 281 2.86 18.98 -6.77
C GLY A 281 4.21 18.45 -6.29
N PHE A 282 4.64 17.32 -6.84
CA PHE A 282 5.97 16.75 -6.63
C PHE A 282 6.54 16.27 -7.96
N ASP A 283 7.86 16.08 -8.00
CA ASP A 283 8.59 15.54 -9.15
C ASP A 283 8.69 14.02 -8.99
N ASP A 284 7.93 13.27 -9.80
CA ASP A 284 7.81 11.82 -9.73
C ASP A 284 9.18 11.12 -9.76
N GLU A 285 10.06 11.50 -10.69
CA GLU A 285 11.37 10.88 -10.86
C GLU A 285 12.27 11.11 -9.64
N ARG A 286 12.27 12.32 -9.08
CA ARG A 286 13.04 12.63 -7.87
C ARG A 286 12.46 11.92 -6.65
N THR A 287 11.14 11.84 -6.53
CA THR A 287 10.51 11.10 -5.43
C THR A 287 10.83 9.63 -5.50
N ASP A 288 10.70 9.01 -6.67
CA ASP A 288 10.96 7.58 -6.85
C ASP A 288 12.45 7.27 -6.67
N SER A 289 13.35 8.13 -7.16
CA SER A 289 14.79 8.00 -6.90
C SER A 289 15.15 8.14 -5.42
N LEU A 290 14.52 9.07 -4.68
CA LEU A 290 14.70 9.22 -3.23
C LEU A 290 14.32 7.93 -2.49
N LEU A 291 13.24 7.29 -2.91
CA LEU A 291 12.67 6.10 -2.26
C LEU A 291 13.27 4.77 -2.78
N GLY A 292 14.07 4.82 -3.85
CA GLY A 292 14.63 3.62 -4.50
C GLY A 292 13.59 2.82 -5.28
N LEU A 293 12.56 3.49 -5.81
CA LEU A 293 11.49 2.90 -6.62
C LEU A 293 11.86 2.90 -8.11
N ASP A 294 11.20 2.05 -8.90
CA ASP A 294 11.49 1.92 -10.33
C ASP A 294 10.64 2.83 -11.23
N GLY A 295 9.66 3.55 -10.66
CA GLY A 295 8.78 4.49 -11.36
C GLY A 295 7.82 3.82 -12.36
N ARG A 296 7.72 2.48 -12.34
CA ARG A 296 6.92 1.71 -13.30
C ARG A 296 6.00 0.71 -12.61
N ARG A 297 6.58 -0.20 -11.83
CA ARG A 297 5.85 -1.17 -11.00
C ARG A 297 5.54 -0.57 -9.64
N GLU A 298 6.50 0.14 -9.08
CA GLU A 298 6.33 0.88 -7.84
C GLU A 298 6.67 2.34 -8.07
N PHE A 299 5.74 3.22 -7.71
CA PHE A 299 5.88 4.66 -7.92
C PHE A 299 5.09 5.43 -6.86
N THR A 300 5.54 6.66 -6.59
CA THR A 300 4.90 7.57 -5.65
C THR A 300 3.57 8.08 -6.20
N THR A 301 2.50 8.03 -5.41
CA THR A 301 1.17 8.51 -5.80
C THR A 301 0.74 9.77 -5.04
N LEU A 302 1.27 9.98 -3.83
CA LEU A 302 0.94 11.15 -3.04
C LEU A 302 2.00 11.45 -1.98
N VAL A 303 2.21 12.73 -1.67
CA VAL A 303 3.01 13.17 -0.53
C VAL A 303 2.10 13.79 0.52
N VAL A 304 2.29 13.48 1.80
CA VAL A 304 1.50 14.04 2.91
C VAL A 304 2.41 14.46 4.05
N ALA A 305 2.30 15.71 4.48
CA ALA A 305 3.05 16.26 5.60
C ALA A 305 2.27 16.16 6.91
N PHE A 306 2.98 15.96 8.02
CA PHE A 306 2.43 15.95 9.38
C PHE A 306 3.34 16.68 10.36
N GLY A 307 2.74 17.40 11.30
CA GLY A 307 3.49 18.09 12.34
C GLY A 307 2.61 18.81 13.36
N ASN A 308 3.23 19.34 14.41
CA ASN A 308 2.53 20.21 15.36
C ASN A 308 2.24 21.58 14.70
N LYS A 309 1.00 22.05 14.88
CA LYS A 309 0.54 23.33 14.31
C LYS A 309 1.19 24.51 15.02
N VAL A 310 1.43 25.61 14.30
CA VAL A 310 1.71 26.89 14.96
C VAL A 310 0.45 27.36 15.70
N ASP A 311 0.57 27.65 17.00
CA ASP A 311 -0.50 28.30 17.76
C ASP A 311 -0.56 29.79 17.41
N LYS A 312 -1.31 30.12 16.36
CA LYS A 312 -1.51 31.51 15.92
C LYS A 312 -2.16 32.39 17.00
N GLY A 313 -2.99 31.80 17.88
CA GLY A 313 -3.62 32.50 18.99
C GLY A 313 -2.61 32.87 20.08
N ALA A 314 -1.70 31.96 20.43
CA ALA A 314 -0.59 32.28 21.33
C ALA A 314 0.37 33.30 20.72
N LEU A 315 0.62 33.22 19.42
CA LEU A 315 1.45 34.20 18.72
C LEU A 315 0.84 35.61 18.82
N LEU A 316 -0.45 35.74 18.54
CA LEU A 316 -1.18 37.01 18.65
C LEU A 316 -1.21 37.53 20.09
N ARG A 317 -1.50 36.67 21.08
CA ARG A 317 -1.47 37.06 22.51
C ARG A 317 -0.09 37.59 22.95
N LYS A 318 0.99 37.00 22.43
CA LYS A 318 2.37 37.40 22.73
C LYS A 318 2.77 38.73 22.05
N ILE A 319 2.16 39.04 20.91
CA ILE A 319 2.34 40.33 20.22
C ILE A 319 1.57 41.43 20.97
N THR A 320 0.31 41.17 21.34
CA THR A 320 -0.52 42.13 22.08
C THR A 320 0.03 42.42 23.48
N SER A 321 0.54 41.40 24.19
CA SER A 321 1.14 41.62 25.52
C SER A 321 2.46 42.39 25.47
N ARG A 322 3.16 42.39 24.33
CA ARG A 322 4.38 43.20 24.11
C ARG A 322 4.08 44.64 23.71
N SER A 323 2.99 44.90 22.98
CA SER A 323 2.57 46.27 22.69
C SER A 323 2.09 47.02 23.94
N ASP A 324 1.46 46.32 24.89
CA ASP A 324 1.01 46.92 26.16
C ASP A 324 2.19 47.26 27.10
N SER A 325 3.32 46.55 26.98
CA SER A 325 4.55 46.85 27.72
C SER A 325 5.43 47.95 27.10
N ILE A 326 5.12 48.42 25.89
CA ILE A 326 5.86 49.48 25.19
C ILE A 326 5.14 50.84 25.27
N SER A 327 3.85 50.85 25.66
CA SER A 327 3.06 52.07 25.84
C SER A 327 3.11 52.67 27.25
N THR A 328 3.96 52.14 28.13
CA THR A 328 4.08 52.54 29.55
C THR A 328 5.42 53.16 29.96
N ASP A 329 6.29 53.46 29.00
CA ASP A 329 7.55 54.22 29.20
C ASP A 329 7.50 55.57 28.47
#